data_AF-A0ABD5TAR6-F1
#
_entry.id   AF-A0ABD5TAR6-F1
#
_cell.length_a   1.000
_cell.length_b   1.000
_cell.length_c   1.000
_cell.angle_alpha   90.00
_cell.angle_beta   90.00
_cell.angle_gamma   90.00
#
_symmetry.space_group_name_H-M   'P 1'
#
loop_
_entity.id
_entity.type
_entity.pdbx_description
1 polymer ?
#
loop_
_entity_poly.entity_id
_entity_poly.type
_entity_poly.pdbx_seq_one_letter_code
_entity_poly.pdbx_strand_id
1 'polypeptide(L)'
;MSDDTPDATDDDTAGGDPPADRTFDRELAAARALLDDADDLAAFHVGVVRGDRVDTTTARRSEGEQAGLETLSLLASHLRTVADEAGVDAETVAADAASLANAVEEFPTDPDTARDDDGE
;
A
#
# COMPACT_ATOMS: atom_id res chain seq x y z
N MET A 1 3.76 51.09 37.64
CA MET A 1 3.27 49.71 37.60
C MET A 1 4.06 49.02 36.51
N SER A 2 4.92 48.10 36.90
CA SER A 2 5.74 47.30 35.99
C SER A 2 4.96 46.04 35.69
N ASP A 3 4.76 45.72 34.41
CA ASP A 3 4.21 44.45 33.93
C ASP A 3 5.11 44.10 32.73
N ASP A 4 6.23 43.43 33.02
CA ASP A 4 6.36 41.98 32.85
C ASP A 4 6.23 41.59 31.38
N THR A 5 7.36 41.65 30.68
CA THR A 5 7.52 41.09 29.34
C THR A 5 7.85 39.61 29.53
N PRO A 6 7.02 38.66 29.09
CA PRO A 6 7.44 37.27 29.09
C PRO A 6 8.48 37.09 28.00
N ASP A 7 9.75 37.12 28.41
CA ASP A 7 10.82 36.36 27.79
C ASP A 7 10.56 34.88 28.13
N ALA A 8 9.85 34.20 27.25
CA ALA A 8 9.80 32.75 27.25
C ALA A 8 10.35 32.33 25.89
N THR A 9 11.63 31.99 25.93
CA THR A 9 12.29 31.14 24.96
C THR A 9 11.48 29.85 24.87
N ASP A 10 10.52 29.78 23.96
CA ASP A 10 10.05 28.49 23.46
C ASP A 10 11.17 27.95 22.59
N ASP A 11 12.11 27.32 23.29
CA ASP A 11 12.92 26.22 22.82
C ASP A 11 11.94 25.16 22.30
N ASP A 12 11.41 25.38 21.10
CA ASP A 12 10.81 24.35 20.24
C ASP A 12 11.97 23.41 19.87
N THR A 13 12.37 22.63 20.87
CA THR A 13 13.12 21.40 20.75
C THR A 13 12.41 20.64 19.64
N ALA A 14 13.06 20.59 18.49
CA ALA A 14 12.69 19.77 17.36
C ALA A 14 12.72 18.30 17.79
N GLY A 15 11.69 17.86 18.51
CA GLY A 15 11.18 16.50 18.50
C GLY A 15 10.50 16.23 17.17
N GLY A 16 11.10 16.69 16.07
CA GLY A 16 10.59 16.45 14.75
C GLY A 16 10.90 15.01 14.42
N ASP A 17 9.85 14.26 14.07
CA ASP A 17 9.92 12.89 13.59
C ASP A 17 11.15 12.64 12.71
N PRO A 18 11.77 11.45 12.78
CA PRO A 18 12.93 11.14 11.96
C PRO A 18 12.60 11.38 10.47
N PRO A 19 13.60 11.66 9.63
CA PRO A 19 13.37 12.06 8.23
C PRO A 19 12.57 11.04 7.41
N ALA A 20 12.65 9.75 7.77
CA ALA A 20 11.84 8.69 7.17
C ALA A 20 10.35 8.84 7.47
N ASP A 21 10.00 9.12 8.72
CA ASP A 21 8.60 9.30 9.16
C ASP A 21 7.99 10.55 8.50
N ARG A 22 8.73 11.65 8.38
CA ARG A 22 8.27 12.83 7.63
C ARG A 22 8.08 12.56 6.14
N THR A 23 8.93 11.70 5.56
CA THR A 23 8.79 11.30 4.14
C THR A 23 7.54 10.45 3.98
N PHE A 24 7.34 9.47 4.86
CA PHE A 24 6.14 8.63 4.89
C PHE A 24 4.86 9.47 5.01
N ASP A 25 4.80 10.40 5.97
CA ASP A 25 3.63 11.25 6.17
C ASP A 25 3.33 12.13 4.95
N ARG A 26 4.38 12.63 4.28
CA ARG A 26 4.24 13.41 3.05
C ARG A 26 3.69 12.57 1.90
N GLU A 27 4.25 11.38 1.67
CA GLU A 27 3.78 10.49 0.60
C GLU A 27 2.34 10.01 0.89
N LEU A 28 2.02 9.74 2.15
CA LEU A 28 0.65 9.39 2.58
C LEU A 28 -0.34 10.54 2.34
N ALA A 29 0.06 11.78 2.64
CA ALA A 29 -0.76 12.96 2.36
C ALA A 29 -0.97 13.15 0.86
N ALA A 30 0.08 12.97 0.05
CA ALA A 30 -0.02 13.04 -1.41
C ALA A 30 -0.94 11.96 -1.98
N ALA A 31 -0.84 10.72 -1.48
CA ALA A 31 -1.70 9.62 -1.89
C ALA A 31 -3.19 9.89 -1.56
N ARG A 32 -3.48 10.48 -0.40
CA ARG A 32 -4.85 10.90 -0.04
C ARG A 32 -5.36 12.01 -0.95
N ALA A 33 -4.52 13.01 -1.24
CA ALA A 33 -4.89 14.10 -2.15
C ALA A 33 -5.26 13.57 -3.55
N LEU A 34 -4.56 12.55 -4.07
CA LEU A 34 -4.92 11.92 -5.35
C LEU A 34 -6.32 11.29 -5.35
N LEU A 35 -6.79 10.81 -4.20
CA LEU A 35 -8.13 10.24 -4.05
C LEU A 35 -9.19 11.34 -3.87
N ASP A 36 -8.83 12.43 -3.19
CA ASP A 36 -9.74 13.54 -2.86
C ASP A 36 -9.93 14.52 -4.04
N ASP A 37 -8.89 14.81 -4.82
CA ASP A 37 -8.92 15.76 -5.95
C ASP A 37 -9.52 15.16 -7.24
N ALA A 38 -9.89 13.87 -7.23
CA ALA A 38 -10.33 13.16 -8.43
C ALA A 38 -11.86 13.05 -8.52
N ASP A 39 -12.50 14.12 -9.01
CA ASP A 39 -13.94 14.12 -9.33
C ASP A 39 -14.33 12.97 -10.29
N ASP A 40 -13.42 12.58 -11.19
CA ASP A 40 -13.63 11.59 -12.25
C ASP A 40 -12.66 10.38 -12.18
N LEU A 41 -12.29 9.92 -10.99
CA LEU A 41 -11.40 8.76 -10.87
C LEU A 41 -12.01 7.50 -11.55
N ALA A 42 -11.33 6.95 -12.57
CA ALA A 42 -11.85 5.82 -13.34
C ALA A 42 -11.56 4.46 -12.67
N ALA A 43 -10.42 4.35 -12.00
CA ALA A 43 -9.95 3.13 -11.37
C ALA A 43 -8.95 3.45 -10.24
N PHE A 44 -8.92 2.61 -9.20
CA PHE A 44 -7.85 2.62 -8.20
C PHE A 44 -7.55 1.23 -7.64
N HIS A 45 -6.33 1.10 -7.14
CA HIS A 45 -5.87 -0.01 -6.32
C HIS A 45 -5.09 0.57 -5.13
N VAL A 46 -5.45 0.17 -3.92
CA VAL A 46 -4.79 0.60 -2.68
C VAL A 46 -4.40 -0.64 -1.89
N GLY A 47 -3.13 -0.76 -1.52
CA GLY A 47 -2.62 -1.73 -0.57
C GLY A 47 -2.11 -1.03 0.68
N VAL A 48 -2.50 -1.53 1.85
CA VAL A 48 -2.06 -1.01 3.15
C VAL A 48 -1.39 -2.14 3.93
N VAL A 49 -0.16 -1.91 4.36
CA VAL A 49 0.59 -2.84 5.22
C VAL A 49 0.45 -2.40 6.67
N ARG A 50 0.05 -3.33 7.54
CA ARG A 50 -0.02 -3.12 9.00
C ARG A 50 0.61 -4.31 9.71
N GLY A 51 1.85 -4.13 10.16
CA GLY A 51 2.63 -5.23 10.70
C GLY A 51 2.88 -6.27 9.62
N ASP A 52 2.42 -7.49 9.86
CA ASP A 52 2.47 -8.63 8.93
C ASP A 52 1.23 -8.74 8.02
N ARG A 53 0.21 -7.92 8.24
CA ARG A 53 -1.03 -7.96 7.46
C ARG A 53 -0.99 -6.99 6.29
N VAL A 54 -1.48 -7.43 5.14
CA VAL A 54 -1.72 -6.60 3.96
C VAL A 54 -3.22 -6.58 3.67
N ASP A 55 -3.84 -5.40 3.71
CA ASP A 55 -5.22 -5.19 3.29
C ASP A 55 -5.22 -4.47 1.94
N THR A 56 -5.92 -5.02 0.93
CA THR A 56 -6.01 -4.42 -0.40
C THR A 56 -7.46 -4.10 -0.75
N THR A 57 -7.69 -2.96 -1.40
CA THR A 57 -8.98 -2.61 -2.00
C THR A 57 -8.80 -2.11 -3.42
N THR A 58 -9.75 -2.43 -4.29
CA THR A 58 -9.73 -1.98 -5.68
C THR A 58 -11.15 -1.67 -6.13
N ALA A 59 -11.32 -0.61 -6.91
CA ALA A 59 -12.57 -0.33 -7.59
C ALA A 59 -12.31 0.25 -8.98
N ARG A 60 -13.23 -0.02 -9.91
CA ARG A 60 -13.17 0.46 -11.29
C ARG A 60 -14.57 0.81 -11.76
N ARG A 61 -14.67 1.82 -12.62
CA ARG A 61 -15.91 2.25 -13.30
C ARG A 61 -15.97 1.80 -14.77
N SER A 62 -14.81 1.49 -15.36
CA SER A 62 -14.67 1.01 -16.74
C SER A 62 -15.02 -0.49 -16.84
N GLU A 63 -15.59 -0.89 -17.98
CA GLU A 63 -15.89 -2.28 -18.31
C GLU A 63 -15.22 -2.69 -19.65
N GLY A 64 -15.11 -3.99 -19.90
CA GLY A 64 -14.58 -4.52 -21.16
C GLY A 64 -13.06 -4.39 -21.33
N GLU A 65 -12.61 -4.28 -22.58
CA GLU A 65 -11.18 -4.32 -22.94
C GLU A 65 -10.36 -3.19 -22.30
N GLN A 66 -10.97 -2.01 -22.15
CA GLN A 66 -10.32 -0.85 -21.55
C GLN A 66 -10.02 -1.06 -20.05
N ALA A 67 -10.93 -1.72 -19.31
CA ALA A 67 -10.68 -2.08 -17.92
C ALA A 67 -9.51 -3.07 -17.77
N GLY A 68 -9.35 -3.99 -18.74
CA GLY A 68 -8.22 -4.91 -18.79
C GLY A 68 -6.89 -4.18 -18.95
N LEU A 69 -6.80 -3.26 -19.91
CA LEU A 69 -5.58 -2.48 -20.17
C LEU A 69 -5.22 -1.55 -19.01
N GLU A 70 -6.19 -0.90 -18.39
CA GLU A 70 -5.99 -0.07 -17.19
C GLU A 70 -5.41 -0.90 -16.03
N THR A 71 -5.93 -2.11 -15.85
CA THR A 71 -5.45 -3.05 -14.82
C THR A 71 -4.02 -3.49 -15.08
N LEU A 72 -3.72 -3.85 -16.32
CA LEU A 72 -2.35 -4.23 -16.71
C LEU A 72 -1.39 -3.06 -16.57
N SER A 73 -1.84 -1.83 -16.82
CA SER A 73 -1.04 -0.62 -16.64
C SER A 73 -0.73 -0.38 -15.16
N LEU A 74 -1.73 -0.55 -14.27
CA LEU A 74 -1.52 -0.47 -12.82
C LEU A 74 -0.56 -1.56 -12.33
N LEU A 75 -0.73 -2.80 -12.80
CA LEU A 75 0.18 -3.90 -12.47
C LEU A 75 1.60 -3.62 -12.95
N ALA A 76 1.78 -3.15 -14.19
CA ALA A 76 3.10 -2.82 -14.72
C ALA A 76 3.77 -1.69 -13.95
N SER A 77 3.00 -0.67 -13.54
CA SER A 77 3.48 0.40 -12.65
C SER A 77 3.95 -0.16 -11.32
N HIS A 78 3.17 -1.07 -10.72
CA HIS A 78 3.52 -1.70 -9.45
C HIS A 78 4.76 -2.59 -9.55
N LEU A 79 4.85 -3.44 -10.57
CA LEU A 79 6.02 -4.29 -10.82
C LEU A 79 7.30 -3.47 -10.96
N ARG A 80 7.22 -2.31 -11.63
CA ARG A 80 8.36 -1.41 -11.77
C ARG A 80 8.80 -0.82 -10.44
N THR A 81 7.87 -0.34 -9.63
CA THR A 81 8.18 0.17 -8.28
C THR A 81 8.87 -0.90 -7.43
N VAL A 82 8.30 -2.11 -7.39
CA VAL A 82 8.87 -3.22 -6.60
C VAL A 82 10.25 -3.63 -7.12
N ALA A 83 10.43 -3.66 -8.44
CA ALA A 83 11.71 -3.95 -9.07
C ALA A 83 12.79 -2.93 -8.68
N ASP A 84 12.46 -1.64 -8.74
CA ASP A 84 13.35 -0.54 -8.36
C ASP A 84 13.74 -0.63 -6.86
N GLU A 85 12.79 -0.99 -5.98
CA GLU A 85 13.01 -1.15 -4.54
C GLU A 85 13.84 -2.40 -4.20
N ALA A 86 13.58 -3.52 -4.89
CA ALA A 86 14.26 -4.79 -4.66
C ALA A 86 15.63 -4.89 -5.37
N GLY A 87 15.91 -3.97 -6.31
CA GLY A 87 17.14 -3.98 -7.11
C GLY A 87 17.22 -5.16 -8.09
N VAL A 88 16.08 -5.61 -8.60
CA VAL A 88 15.96 -6.72 -9.58
C VAL A 88 15.18 -6.26 -10.80
N ASP A 89 15.19 -7.05 -11.88
CA ASP A 89 14.40 -6.73 -13.07
C ASP A 89 12.90 -7.03 -12.86
N ALA A 90 12.04 -6.26 -13.52
CA ALA A 90 10.58 -6.42 -13.42
C ALA A 90 10.08 -7.81 -13.85
N GLU A 91 10.81 -8.51 -14.73
CA GLU A 91 10.51 -9.89 -15.13
C GLU A 91 10.69 -10.87 -13.95
N THR A 92 11.73 -10.69 -13.14
CA THR A 92 11.96 -11.51 -11.94
C THR A 92 10.83 -11.30 -10.93
N VAL A 93 10.45 -10.05 -10.67
CA VAL A 93 9.32 -9.73 -9.77
C VAL A 93 8.03 -10.38 -10.26
N ALA A 94 7.76 -10.33 -11.57
CA ALA A 94 6.56 -10.92 -12.14
C ALA A 94 6.54 -12.46 -11.98
N ALA A 95 7.68 -13.12 -12.18
CA ALA A 95 7.81 -14.56 -11.98
C ALA A 95 7.59 -14.96 -10.51
N ASP A 96 8.24 -14.25 -9.58
CA ASP A 96 8.11 -14.52 -8.15
C ASP A 96 6.68 -14.27 -7.65
N ALA A 97 6.06 -13.17 -8.09
CA ALA A 97 4.67 -12.86 -7.77
C ALA A 97 3.71 -13.93 -8.31
N ALA A 98 3.95 -14.44 -9.52
CA ALA A 98 3.16 -15.54 -10.08
C ALA A 98 3.35 -16.83 -9.26
N SER A 99 4.57 -17.17 -8.86
CA SER A 99 4.83 -18.32 -7.98
C SER A 99 4.12 -18.18 -6.63
N LEU A 100 4.18 -17.00 -6.01
CA LEU A 100 3.50 -16.73 -4.74
C LEU A 100 1.97 -16.82 -4.87
N ALA A 101 1.40 -16.27 -5.95
CA ALA A 101 -0.04 -16.32 -6.20
C ALA A 101 -0.55 -17.77 -6.30
N ASN A 102 0.17 -18.64 -7.02
CA ASN A 102 -0.18 -20.05 -7.11
C ASN A 102 -0.02 -20.79 -5.77
N ALA A 103 0.97 -20.41 -4.95
CA ALA A 103 1.17 -21.02 -3.64
C ALA A 103 0.05 -20.65 -2.64
N VAL A 104 -0.50 -19.44 -2.71
CA VAL A 104 -1.63 -19.00 -1.87
C VAL A 104 -2.90 -19.80 -2.17
N GLU A 105 -3.15 -20.16 -3.43
CA GLU A 105 -4.25 -21.08 -3.80
C GLU A 105 -4.06 -22.50 -3.24
N GLU A 106 -2.82 -22.90 -2.94
CA GLU A 106 -2.49 -24.23 -2.42
C GLU A 106 -2.57 -24.32 -0.89
N PHE A 107 -2.65 -23.20 -0.17
CA PHE A 107 -2.94 -23.23 1.27
C PHE A 107 -4.44 -23.51 1.49
N PRO A 108 -4.81 -24.61 2.17
CA PRO A 108 -6.19 -24.82 2.55
C PRO A 108 -6.63 -23.63 3.39
N THR A 109 -7.51 -22.80 2.82
CA THR A 109 -8.11 -21.64 3.50
C THR A 109 -9.18 -22.10 4.50
N ASP A 110 -9.27 -23.41 4.75
CA ASP A 110 -10.32 -23.99 5.55
C ASP A 110 -9.75 -24.56 6.87
N PRO A 111 -9.87 -23.82 7.99
CA PRO A 111 -9.51 -24.33 9.31
C PRO A 111 -10.41 -25.49 9.78
N ASP A 112 -11.49 -25.82 9.07
CA ASP A 112 -12.37 -26.96 9.38
C ASP A 112 -11.98 -28.26 8.64
N THR A 113 -11.23 -28.20 7.53
CA THR A 113 -10.85 -29.43 6.78
C THR A 113 -9.81 -30.30 7.47
N ALA A 114 -9.18 -29.80 8.54
CA ALA A 114 -8.22 -30.58 9.35
C ALA A 114 -8.89 -31.43 10.46
N ARG A 115 -10.23 -31.41 10.59
CA ARG A 115 -10.92 -32.08 11.70
C ARG A 115 -11.81 -33.28 11.32
N ASP A 116 -11.93 -33.62 10.03
CA ASP A 116 -12.88 -34.64 9.56
C ASP A 116 -12.23 -35.89 8.92
N ASP A 117 -10.98 -36.24 9.26
CA ASP A 117 -10.36 -37.53 8.85
C ASP A 117 -10.06 -38.48 10.02
N ASP A 118 -10.48 -38.14 11.24
CA ASP A 118 -10.41 -39.03 12.42
C ASP A 118 -11.82 -39.35 12.93
N GLY A 119 -12.52 -40.29 12.27
CA GLY A 119 -13.79 -40.80 12.79
C GLY A 119 -14.59 -41.71 11.84
N GLU A 120 -14.16 -42.98 11.78
CA GLU A 120 -14.88 -44.23 11.43
C GLU A 120 -16.25 -44.19 10.72
#